data_AF-A0A6H5G7W3-F1
#
_entry.id   AF-A0A6H5G7W3-F1
#
_cell.length_a   1.000
_cell.length_b   1.000
_cell.length_c   1.000
_cell.angle_alpha   90.00
_cell.angle_beta   90.00
_cell.angle_gamma   90.00
#
_symmetry.space_group_name_H-M   'P 1'
#
loop_
_entity.id
_entity.type
_entity.pdbx_description
1 polymer ?
#
loop_
_entity_poly.entity_id
_entity_poly.type
_entity_poly.pdbx_seq_one_letter_code
_entity_poly.pdbx_strand_id
1 'polypeptide(L)' 'MQIPGDGCISLLQVWSNENAGPDGGDGGNGGHVVLKASYNVRDLHLLTSVIRADHGEKGYNKDCHGKNASHNIIE' A
#
# COMPACT_ATOMS: atom_id res chain seq x y z
N MET A 1 3.96 12.72 1.90
CA MET A 1 3.64 12.11 0.60
C MET A 1 3.55 10.62 0.83
N GLN A 2 2.42 10.05 0.44
CA GLN A 2 2.14 8.63 0.45
C GLN A 2 2.41 8.12 -0.96
N ILE A 3 3.12 6.99 -1.12
CA ILE A 3 3.28 6.33 -2.43
C ILE A 3 2.59 4.96 -2.45
N PRO A 4 1.86 4.65 -3.54
CA PRO A 4 1.36 3.30 -3.82
C PRO A 4 2.53 2.36 -4.11
N GLY A 5 2.29 1.06 -3.93
CA GLY A 5 3.27 0.02 -4.26
C GLY A 5 3.39 -0.17 -5.77
N ASP A 6 4.58 -0.58 -6.22
CA ASP A 6 4.81 -0.92 -7.62
C ASP A 6 4.24 -2.31 -7.95
N GLY A 7 3.75 -2.48 -9.18
CA GLY A 7 3.42 -3.80 -9.73
C GLY A 7 4.68 -4.64 -10.00
N CYS A 8 4.51 -5.95 -10.08
CA CYS A 8 5.55 -6.88 -10.45
C CYS A 8 5.42 -7.28 -11.93
N ILE A 9 6.53 -7.31 -12.67
CA ILE A 9 6.60 -7.93 -13.99
C ILE A 9 7.28 -9.28 -13.81
N SER A 10 6.52 -10.37 -13.95
CA SER A 10 6.99 -11.75 -13.78
C SER A 10 6.29 -12.69 -14.77
N LEU A 11 6.99 -13.75 -15.16
CA LEU A 11 6.46 -14.87 -15.94
C LEU A 11 6.45 -16.11 -15.06
N LEU A 12 5.35 -16.84 -15.09
CA LEU A 12 5.18 -18.07 -14.33
C LEU A 12 6.18 -19.11 -14.81
N GLN A 13 6.79 -19.84 -13.88
CA GLN A 13 7.62 -21.00 -14.19
C GLN A 13 6.99 -22.25 -13.59
N VAL A 14 6.53 -23.17 -14.45
CA VAL A 14 6.01 -24.48 -14.06
C VAL A 14 6.69 -25.60 -14.83
N TRP A 15 6.74 -26.78 -14.23
CA TRP A 15 7.37 -27.94 -14.83
C TRP A 15 6.74 -28.30 -16.18
N SER A 16 7.58 -28.53 -17.19
CA SER A 16 7.17 -28.98 -18.54
C SER A 16 6.22 -28.03 -19.28
N ASN A 17 6.27 -26.72 -18.99
CA ASN A 17 5.58 -25.69 -19.77
C ASN A 17 6.54 -24.54 -20.08
N GLU A 18 6.96 -24.45 -21.33
CA GLU A 18 7.86 -23.40 -21.83
C GLU A 18 7.15 -22.05 -22.09
N ASN A 19 5.81 -22.07 -22.24
CA ASN A 19 4.99 -20.91 -22.60
C ASN A 19 4.05 -20.52 -21.45
N ALA A 20 4.52 -20.62 -20.22
CA ALA A 20 3.76 -20.18 -19.07
C ALA A 20 3.58 -18.65 -19.10
N GLY A 21 2.38 -18.19 -18.76
CA GLY A 21 1.95 -16.80 -18.91
C GLY A 21 2.52 -15.83 -17.86
N PRO A 22 2.14 -14.54 -17.92
CA PRO A 22 2.50 -13.57 -16.88
C PRO A 22 1.86 -13.93 -15.53
N ASP A 23 2.61 -13.73 -14.44
CA ASP A 23 2.16 -13.97 -13.06
C ASP A 23 2.54 -12.85 -12.09
N GLY A 24 2.79 -11.66 -12.63
CA GLY A 24 3.09 -10.49 -11.83
C GLY A 24 1.83 -9.90 -11.19
N GLY A 25 1.84 -9.76 -9.86
CA GLY A 25 0.78 -9.06 -9.13
C GLY A 25 0.93 -7.54 -9.14
N ASP A 26 -0.20 -6.85 -9.00
CA ASP A 26 -0.25 -5.39 -8.79
C ASP A 26 0.30 -4.97 -7.41
N GLY A 27 0.74 -3.72 -7.33
CA GLY A 27 1.11 -3.10 -6.05
C GLY A 27 -0.11 -2.66 -5.23
N GLY A 28 0.06 -2.68 -3.92
CA GLY A 28 -0.95 -2.27 -2.96
C GLY A 28 -1.13 -0.76 -2.88
N ASN A 29 -2.31 -0.32 -2.45
CA ASN A 29 -2.59 1.09 -2.26
C ASN A 29 -1.81 1.65 -1.07
N GLY A 30 -1.42 2.91 -1.20
CA GLY A 30 -0.89 3.67 -0.08
C GLY A 30 -1.93 3.97 0.99
N GLY A 31 -1.50 4.12 2.24
CA GLY A 31 -2.36 4.50 3.35
C GLY A 31 -2.88 5.93 3.22
N HIS A 32 -4.10 6.19 3.66
CA HIS A 32 -4.64 7.55 3.73
C HIS A 32 -4.34 8.18 5.09
N VAL A 33 -4.15 9.50 5.11
CA VAL A 33 -4.15 10.29 6.34
C VAL A 33 -5.57 10.83 6.55
N VAL A 34 -6.20 10.47 7.66
CA VAL A 34 -7.58 10.84 7.98
C VAL A 34 -7.58 11.64 9.27
N LEU A 35 -8.08 12.87 9.21
CA LEU A 35 -8.31 13.70 10.39
C LEU A 35 -9.75 13.47 10.86
N LYS A 36 -9.91 13.03 12.10
CA LYS A 36 -11.20 12.74 12.70
C LYS A 36 -11.44 13.73 13.84
N ALA A 37 -12.50 14.53 13.74
CA ALA A 37 -12.84 15.47 14.80
C ALA A 37 -13.24 14.73 16.09
N SER A 38 -12.65 15.12 17.22
CA SER A 38 -12.95 14.57 18.54
C SER A 38 -13.27 15.69 19.54
N TYR A 39 -14.29 15.50 20.38
CA TYR A 39 -14.64 16.45 21.44
C TYR A 39 -13.58 16.55 22.54
N ASN A 40 -12.66 15.58 22.60
CA ASN A 40 -11.62 15.49 23.61
C ASN A 40 -10.36 16.28 23.24
N VAL A 41 -10.28 16.78 22.00
CA VAL A 41 -9.15 17.54 21.47
C VAL A 41 -9.62 18.96 21.17
N ARG A 42 -9.06 19.94 21.89
CA ARG A 42 -9.49 21.35 21.82
C ARG A 42 -8.69 22.18 20.81
N ASP A 43 -7.52 21.70 20.42
CA ASP A 43 -6.57 22.43 19.59
C ASP A 43 -5.77 21.47 18.70
N LEU A 44 -5.06 22.01 17.71
CA LEU A 44 -4.28 21.23 16.74
C LEU A 44 -2.85 20.97 17.23
N HIS A 45 -2.55 21.12 18.53
CA HIS A 45 -1.16 21.08 19.01
C HIS A 45 -0.50 19.70 18.89
N LEU A 46 -1.29 18.62 18.84
CA LEU A 46 -0.77 17.27 18.59
C LEU A 46 -0.39 17.02 17.13
N LEU A 47 -0.79 17.88 16.19
CA LEU A 47 -0.47 17.70 14.78
C LEU A 47 0.93 18.21 14.49
N THR A 48 1.74 17.32 13.92
CA THR A 48 3.02 17.69 13.33
C THR A 48 2.82 18.31 11.95
N SER A 49 3.77 19.15 11.51
CA SER A 49 3.69 19.83 10.21
C SER A 49 3.66 18.88 9.02
N VAL A 50 4.14 17.65 9.18
CA VAL A 50 4.14 16.62 8.14
C VAL A 50 3.66 15.31 8.71
N ILE A 51 2.45 14.93 8.33
CA ILE A 51 1.88 13.61 8.64
C ILE A 51 1.99 12.74 7.40
N ARG A 52 2.43 11.50 7.60
CA ARG A 52 2.56 10.49 6.56
C ARG A 52 1.80 9.24 6.99
N ALA A 53 1.18 8.57 6.03
CA ALA A 53 0.65 7.23 6.20
C ALA A 53 1.65 6.22 5.61
N ASP A 54 1.40 4.93 5.84
CA ASP A 54 2.31 3.86 5.44
C ASP A 54 2.26 3.59 3.94
N HIS A 55 3.39 3.27 3.31
CA HIS A 55 3.50 2.93 1.89
C HIS A 55 2.74 1.66 1.52
N GLY A 56 2.19 1.63 0.29
CA GLY A 56 1.63 0.40 -0.27
C GLY A 56 2.74 -0.61 -0.51
N GLU A 57 2.46 -1.90 -0.29
CA GLU A 57 3.43 -2.95 -0.57
C GLU A 57 3.51 -3.23 -2.07
N LYS A 58 4.68 -3.60 -2.58
CA LYS A 58 4.81 -4.02 -3.99
C LYS A 58 4.07 -5.33 -4.27
N GLY A 59 3.72 -5.55 -5.53
CA GLY A 59 3.31 -6.87 -6.00
C GLY A 59 4.48 -7.85 -6.09
N TYR A 60 4.15 -9.14 -6.18
CA TYR A 60 5.08 -10.25 -6.31
C TYR A 60 4.64 -11.21 -7.41
N ASN A 61 5.43 -12.26 -7.64
CA ASN A 61 5.11 -13.32 -8.60
C ASN A 61 3.94 -14.20 -8.11
N LYS A 62 3.46 -15.11 -8.96
CA LYS A 62 2.33 -16.00 -8.72
C LYS A 62 1.03 -15.26 -8.39
N ASP A 63 0.76 -14.19 -9.13
CA ASP A 63 -0.43 -13.34 -8.97
C ASP A 63 -0.58 -12.77 -7.54
N CYS A 64 0.55 -12.61 -6.84
CA CYS A 64 0.55 -12.15 -5.47
C CYS A 64 0.54 -10.62 -5.43
N HIS A 65 -0.64 -10.06 -5.18
CA HIS A 65 -0.83 -8.62 -5.06
C HIS A 65 -0.25 -8.06 -3.77
N GLY A 66 0.31 -6.85 -3.86
CA GLY A 66 0.82 -6.11 -2.71
C GLY A 66 -0.30 -5.71 -1.74
N LYS A 67 0.00 -5.77 -0.45
CA LYS A 67 -0.92 -5.36 0.61
C LYS A 67 -1.17 -3.85 0.59
N ASN A 68 -2.45 -3.47 0.79
CA ASN A 68 -2.82 -2.09 1.07
C ASN A 68 -2.27 -1.65 2.43
N ALA A 69 -1.73 -0.45 2.48
CA ALA A 69 -1.20 0.09 3.72
C ALA A 69 -2.30 0.54 4.68
N SER A 70 -1.98 0.49 5.98
CA SER A 70 -2.87 0.98 7.03
C SER A 70 -3.07 2.49 6.94
N HIS A 71 -4.29 2.95 7.21
CA HIS A 71 -4.60 4.38 7.25
C HIS A 71 -4.14 4.98 8.58
N ASN A 72 -3.58 6.18 8.52
CA ASN A 72 -3.19 6.94 9.70
C ASN A 72 -4.36 7.86 10.10
N ILE A 73 -5.05 7.50 11.19
CA ILE A 73 -6.18 8.26 11.72
C ILE A 73 -5.70 9.08 12.91
N ILE A 74 -5.88 10.40 12.83
CA ILE A 74 -5.52 11.34 13.88
C ILE A 74 -6.79 11.98 14.42
N GLU A 75 -6.94 11.95 15.74
CA GLU A 75 -8.05 12.56 16.50
C GLU A 75 -7.64 13.84 17.21
#